data_AF-A0A6A6UTQ8-F1
#
_entry.id   AF-A0A6A6UTQ8-F1
#
_cell.length_a   1.000
_cell.length_b   1.000
_cell.length_c   1.000
_cell.angle_alpha   90.00
_cell.angle_beta   90.00
_cell.angle_gamma   90.00
#
_symmetry.space_group_name_H-M   'P 1'
#
loop_
_entity.id
_entity.type
_entity.pdbx_description
1 polymer ?
#
loop_
_entity_poly.entity_id
_entity_poly.type
_entity_poly.pdbx_seq_one_letter_code
_entity_poly.pdbx_strand_id
1 'polypeptide(L)'
;MGSSTSSLGSRSFDEEYGIEHIEKLVKLLRSRSTPCCVIGAGAMRYYGMSTEDSQWVLLVKHDDVGYSTNLRDYYYEGKLKKKEQDLRGATDNRSKAKLNMITLYRDMKIISSDWQDLKSVLDLVTLKSKTIVLSNRKIPYPEQGILQQNRFLQYPRPSFRP
;
A
#
# COMPACT_ATOMS: atom_id res chain seq x y z
N MET A 1 -29.05 15.49 -18.88
CA MET A 1 -29.44 15.88 -17.50
C MET A 1 -28.61 15.06 -16.53
N GLY A 2 -27.92 15.73 -15.61
CA GLY A 2 -27.40 15.17 -14.35
C GLY A 2 -26.30 14.12 -14.42
N SER A 3 -25.04 14.55 -14.54
CA SER A 3 -23.88 13.75 -14.14
C SER A 3 -23.84 13.60 -12.62
N SER A 4 -23.87 12.37 -12.12
CA SER A 4 -23.64 12.05 -10.70
C SER A 4 -22.54 10.99 -10.60
N THR A 5 -21.29 11.38 -10.88
CA THR A 5 -20.09 10.60 -10.51
C THR A 5 -19.24 11.41 -9.55
N SER A 6 -19.68 11.47 -8.29
CA SER A 6 -18.91 11.92 -7.13
C SER A 6 -19.24 10.92 -6.01
N SER A 7 -18.34 10.21 -5.35
CA SER A 7 -16.94 10.49 -5.04
C SER A 7 -16.20 9.16 -4.76
N LEU A 8 -15.35 8.70 -5.66
CA LEU A 8 -14.47 7.55 -5.39
C LEU A 8 -13.23 8.01 -4.61
N GLY A 9 -13.43 8.14 -3.30
CA GLY A 9 -12.43 8.52 -2.31
C GLY A 9 -13.10 9.29 -1.18
N SER A 10 -13.89 8.62 -0.33
CA SER A 10 -14.35 9.26 0.90
C SER A 10 -13.13 9.57 1.77
N ARG A 11 -13.04 10.79 2.31
CA ARG A 11 -11.97 11.15 3.24
C ARG A 11 -11.89 10.19 4.43
N SER A 12 -13.02 9.60 4.83
CA SER A 12 -13.08 8.58 5.88
C SER A 12 -12.29 7.31 5.51
N PHE A 13 -12.37 6.86 4.26
CA PHE A 13 -11.60 5.72 3.78
C PHE A 13 -10.09 6.01 3.77
N ASP A 14 -9.69 7.20 3.34
CA ASP A 14 -8.27 7.59 3.36
C ASP A 14 -7.69 7.59 4.78
N GLU A 15 -8.47 8.11 5.73
CA GLU A 15 -8.07 8.23 7.13
C GLU A 15 -8.06 6.90 7.89
N GLU A 16 -8.84 5.89 7.52
CA GLU A 16 -8.80 4.61 8.23
C GLU A 16 -7.71 3.69 7.67
N TYR A 17 -7.39 3.81 6.39
CA TYR A 17 -6.53 2.88 5.69
C TYR A 17 -5.15 3.43 5.38
N GLY A 18 -4.77 4.61 5.89
CA GLY A 18 -3.38 5.10 5.80
C GLY A 18 -2.91 5.49 4.39
N ILE A 19 -3.85 5.64 3.44
CA ILE A 19 -3.56 5.91 2.03
C ILE A 19 -2.63 7.11 1.88
N GLU A 20 -2.87 8.19 2.64
CA GLU A 20 -2.08 9.42 2.58
C GLU A 20 -0.56 9.18 2.71
N HIS A 21 -0.15 8.31 3.65
CA HIS A 21 1.27 8.03 3.87
C HIS A 21 1.83 7.12 2.79
N ILE A 22 1.03 6.18 2.28
CA ILE A 22 1.39 5.33 1.14
C ILE A 22 1.64 6.21 -0.11
N GLU A 23 0.77 7.19 -0.39
CA GLU A 23 0.99 8.06 -1.55
C GLU A 23 2.26 8.89 -1.42
N LYS A 24 2.57 9.36 -0.20
CA LYS A 24 3.80 10.14 0.05
C LYS A 24 5.04 9.29 -0.21
N LEU A 25 5.07 8.05 0.28
CA LEU A 25 6.19 7.14 0.00
C LEU A 25 6.32 6.86 -1.50
N VAL A 26 5.22 6.55 -2.19
CA VAL A 26 5.24 6.33 -3.65
C VAL A 26 5.74 7.57 -4.41
N LYS A 27 5.31 8.78 -4.01
CA LYS A 27 5.80 10.04 -4.60
C LYS A 27 7.30 10.22 -4.38
N LEU A 28 7.82 9.89 -3.20
CA LEU A 28 9.25 9.97 -2.89
C LEU A 28 10.08 8.96 -3.69
N LEU A 29 9.57 7.75 -3.90
CA LEU A 29 10.25 6.73 -4.72
C LEU A 29 10.27 7.13 -6.20
N ARG A 30 9.13 7.65 -6.70
CA ARG A 30 9.02 8.12 -8.09
C ARG A 30 9.94 9.30 -8.39
N SER A 31 10.14 10.23 -7.46
CA SER A 31 11.07 11.35 -7.67
C SER A 31 12.53 10.91 -7.76
N ARG A 32 12.83 9.67 -7.34
CA ARG A 32 14.15 9.03 -7.44
C ARG A 32 14.21 7.98 -8.56
N SER A 33 13.21 7.95 -9.44
CA SER A 33 13.09 6.99 -10.55
C SER A 33 13.00 5.53 -10.12
N THR A 34 12.63 5.23 -8.87
CA THR A 34 12.42 3.87 -8.37
C THR A 34 11.02 3.38 -8.78
N PRO A 35 10.90 2.38 -9.68
CA PRO A 35 9.61 1.81 -10.05
C PRO A 35 9.03 1.03 -8.87
N CYS A 36 7.76 1.27 -8.55
CA CYS A 36 7.06 0.57 -7.50
C CYS A 36 5.59 0.33 -7.89
N CYS A 37 4.95 -0.63 -7.22
CA CYS A 37 3.53 -0.90 -7.34
C CYS A 37 2.95 -1.23 -5.95
N VAL A 38 1.77 -0.69 -5.64
CA VAL A 38 1.10 -1.00 -4.37
C VAL A 38 0.17 -2.19 -4.59
N ILE A 39 0.33 -3.25 -3.79
CA ILE A 39 -0.47 -4.48 -3.85
C ILE A 39 -1.02 -4.86 -2.47
N GLY A 40 -1.72 -5.99 -2.40
CA GLY A 40 -2.26 -6.58 -1.16
C GLY A 40 -3.66 -6.08 -0.79
N ALA A 41 -4.07 -6.37 0.44
CA ALA A 41 -5.44 -6.18 0.88
C ALA A 41 -5.85 -4.69 0.90
N GLY A 42 -4.94 -3.78 1.28
CA GLY A 42 -5.17 -2.34 1.17
C GLY A 42 -5.45 -1.89 -0.27
N ALA A 43 -4.70 -2.42 -1.26
CA ALA A 43 -4.94 -2.13 -2.67
C ALA A 43 -6.27 -2.72 -3.17
N MET A 44 -6.61 -3.94 -2.75
CA MET A 44 -7.91 -4.58 -3.07
C MET A 44 -9.10 -3.76 -2.54
N ARG A 45 -9.04 -3.32 -1.28
CA ARG A 45 -10.08 -2.45 -0.70
C ARG A 45 -10.21 -1.12 -1.42
N TYR A 46 -9.10 -0.55 -1.87
CA TYR A 46 -9.12 0.68 -2.67
C TYR A 46 -9.94 0.50 -3.97
N TYR A 47 -9.98 -0.70 -4.54
CA TYR A 47 -10.84 -1.07 -5.67
C TYR A 47 -12.24 -1.56 -5.26
N GLY A 48 -12.68 -1.30 -4.02
CA GLY A 48 -13.99 -1.69 -3.53
C GLY A 48 -14.15 -3.19 -3.29
N MET A 49 -13.05 -3.95 -3.24
CA MET A 49 -13.10 -5.38 -2.94
C MET A 49 -13.14 -5.59 -1.42
N SER A 50 -14.01 -6.49 -0.96
CA SER A 50 -14.06 -6.87 0.45
C SER A 50 -12.85 -7.74 0.81
N THR A 51 -12.08 -7.33 1.82
CA THR A 51 -10.98 -8.11 2.39
C THR A 51 -11.06 -8.08 3.91
N GLU A 52 -10.54 -9.10 4.58
CA GLU A 52 -10.46 -9.16 6.04
C GLU A 52 -9.24 -8.40 6.59
N ASP A 53 -8.16 -8.34 5.81
CA ASP A 53 -6.90 -7.66 6.14
C ASP A 53 -6.84 -6.24 5.56
N SER A 54 -6.05 -5.35 6.15
CA SER A 54 -5.80 -3.97 5.73
C SER A 54 -4.33 -3.73 5.36
N GLN A 55 -3.49 -4.76 5.34
CA GLN A 55 -2.06 -4.63 5.05
C GLN A 55 -1.80 -4.05 3.66
N TRP A 56 -0.89 -3.06 3.62
CA TRP A 56 -0.30 -2.52 2.41
C TRP A 56 1.02 -3.18 2.09
N VAL A 57 1.26 -3.34 0.80
CA VAL A 57 2.45 -4.01 0.29
C VAL A 57 3.02 -3.18 -0.85
N LEU A 58 4.30 -2.86 -0.75
CA LEU A 58 5.03 -2.20 -1.82
C LEU A 58 5.86 -3.25 -2.55
N LEU A 59 5.53 -3.48 -3.80
CA LEU A 59 6.36 -4.25 -4.69
C LEU A 59 7.37 -3.32 -5.36
N VAL A 60 8.65 -3.66 -5.28
CA VAL A 60 9.76 -2.93 -5.91
C VAL A 60 10.72 -3.92 -6.58
N LYS A 61 11.66 -3.41 -7.38
CA LYS A 61 12.76 -4.25 -7.89
C LYS A 61 13.61 -4.77 -6.74
N HIS A 62 14.24 -5.93 -6.94
CA HIS A 62 15.12 -6.54 -5.94
C HIS A 62 16.18 -5.56 -5.39
N ASP A 63 16.93 -4.93 -6.29
CA ASP A 63 18.00 -3.98 -5.93
C ASP A 63 17.48 -2.73 -5.20
N ASP A 64 16.20 -2.41 -5.36
CA ASP A 64 15.55 -1.24 -4.78
C ASP A 64 14.93 -1.52 -3.41
N VAL A 65 14.88 -2.77 -2.92
CA VAL A 65 14.25 -3.11 -1.63
C VAL A 65 14.93 -2.41 -0.46
N GLY A 66 16.25 -2.48 -0.39
CA GLY A 66 17.02 -1.85 0.70
C GLY A 66 16.81 -0.33 0.71
N TYR A 67 16.90 0.29 -0.47
CA TYR A 67 16.66 1.72 -0.64
C TYR A 67 15.22 2.11 -0.22
N SER A 68 14.22 1.37 -0.71
CA SER A 68 12.80 1.66 -0.44
C SER A 68 12.45 1.48 1.03
N THR A 69 13.04 0.48 1.68
CA THR A 69 12.88 0.22 3.12
C THR A 69 13.47 1.36 3.96
N ASN A 70 14.72 1.74 3.66
CA ASN A 70 15.37 2.86 4.33
C ASN A 70 14.60 4.17 4.14
N LEU A 71 14.03 4.40 2.97
CA LEU A 71 13.23 5.59 2.71
C LEU A 71 11.92 5.60 3.50
N ARG A 72 11.22 4.46 3.58
CA ARG A 72 10.01 4.31 4.40
C ARG A 72 10.31 4.61 5.86
N ASP A 73 11.38 4.02 6.38
CA ASP A 73 11.77 4.12 7.78
C ASP A 73 12.24 5.53 8.13
N TYR A 74 13.04 6.15 7.26
CA TYR A 74 13.45 7.54 7.39
C TYR A 74 12.24 8.49 7.46
N TYR A 75 11.23 8.28 6.59
CA TYR A 75 10.01 9.08 6.64
C TYR A 75 9.21 8.85 7.92
N TYR A 76 9.08 7.59 8.36
CA TYR A 76 8.40 7.25 9.61
C TYR A 76 9.08 7.91 10.81
N GLU A 77 10.38 7.70 10.98
CA GLU A 77 11.19 8.25 12.07
C GLU A 77 11.15 9.79 12.08
N GLY A 78 11.27 10.42 10.90
CA GLY A 78 11.34 11.87 10.79
C GLY A 78 10.00 12.61 10.89
N LYS A 79 8.86 11.96 10.61
CA LYS A 79 7.56 12.65 10.48
C LYS A 79 6.40 12.03 11.24
N LEU A 80 6.43 10.73 11.49
CA LEU A 80 5.28 9.98 12.01
C LEU A 80 5.48 9.44 13.42
N LYS A 81 6.70 9.05 13.80
CA LYS A 81 6.98 8.41 15.09
C LYS A 81 6.49 9.21 16.29
N LYS A 82 6.80 10.52 16.34
CA LYS A 82 6.31 11.39 17.41
C LYS A 82 4.78 11.47 17.42
N LYS A 83 4.16 11.60 16.24
CA LYS A 83 2.69 11.62 16.13
C LYS A 83 2.07 10.31 16.59
N GLU A 84 2.69 9.18 16.27
CA GLU A 84 2.24 7.87 16.75
C GLU A 84 2.23 7.85 18.28
N GLN A 85 3.33 8.31 18.91
CA GLN A 85 3.44 8.39 20.37
C GLN A 85 2.39 9.32 20.98
N ASP A 86 2.18 10.49 20.40
CA ASP A 86 1.19 11.48 20.88
C ASP A 86 -0.25 10.96 20.77
N LEU A 87 -0.52 10.09 19.78
CA LEU A 87 -1.83 9.49 19.56
C LEU A 87 -2.08 8.21 20.37
N ARG A 88 -1.05 7.65 21.03
CA ARG A 88 -1.21 6.47 21.89
C ARG A 88 -2.10 6.83 23.09
N GLY A 89 -3.15 6.04 23.29
CA GLY A 89 -4.11 6.25 24.38
C GLY A 89 -5.24 7.23 24.04
N ALA A 90 -5.30 7.75 22.82
CA ALA A 90 -6.43 8.57 22.39
C ALA A 90 -7.74 7.75 22.38
N THR A 91 -8.81 8.34 22.92
CA THR A 91 -10.11 7.69 23.06
C THR A 91 -11.07 8.05 21.93
N ASP A 92 -10.87 9.20 21.28
CA ASP A 92 -11.71 9.68 20.19
C ASP A 92 -11.44 8.92 18.88
N ASN A 93 -12.51 8.74 18.10
CA ASN A 93 -12.47 7.93 16.87
C ASN A 93 -11.51 8.50 15.82
N ARG A 94 -11.36 9.83 15.77
CA ARG A 94 -10.51 10.48 14.76
C ARG A 94 -9.03 10.25 15.04
N SER A 95 -8.61 10.36 16.30
CA SER A 95 -7.24 10.08 16.71
C SER A 95 -6.91 8.59 16.57
N LYS A 96 -7.86 7.70 16.86
CA LYS A 96 -7.72 6.25 16.61
C LYS A 96 -7.53 5.95 15.13
N ALA A 97 -8.31 6.57 14.24
CA ALA A 97 -8.14 6.41 12.79
C ALA A 97 -6.74 6.87 12.35
N LYS A 98 -6.28 8.05 12.79
CA LYS A 98 -4.91 8.53 12.51
C LYS A 98 -3.82 7.61 13.04
N LEU A 99 -3.99 7.05 14.23
CA LEU A 99 -3.05 6.07 14.79
C LEU A 99 -3.02 4.80 13.92
N ASN A 100 -4.18 4.34 13.46
CA ASN A 100 -4.27 3.20 12.55
C ASN A 100 -3.57 3.49 11.21
N MET A 101 -3.73 4.68 10.63
CA MET A 101 -2.99 5.08 9.42
C MET A 101 -1.48 4.92 9.57
N ILE A 102 -0.94 5.45 10.69
CA ILE A 102 0.50 5.44 10.94
C ILE A 102 0.98 4.01 11.15
N THR A 103 0.19 3.20 11.86
CA THR A 103 0.48 1.79 12.12
C THR A 103 0.51 0.99 10.81
N LEU A 104 -0.51 1.14 9.95
CA LEU A 104 -0.56 0.50 8.64
C LEU A 104 0.60 0.91 7.73
N TYR A 105 1.04 2.17 7.81
CA TYR A 105 2.21 2.64 7.09
C TYR A 105 3.51 2.01 7.61
N ARG A 106 3.70 1.98 8.93
CA ARG A 106 4.88 1.38 9.58
C ARG A 106 4.98 -0.11 9.27
N ASP A 107 3.85 -0.81 9.35
CA ASP A 107 3.76 -2.26 9.18
C ASP A 107 3.59 -2.67 7.69
N MET A 108 3.68 -1.68 6.77
CA MET A 108 3.69 -1.90 5.33
C MET A 108 4.87 -2.80 4.96
N LYS A 109 4.61 -3.90 4.25
CA LYS A 109 5.67 -4.78 3.76
C LYS A 109 6.25 -4.25 2.45
N ILE A 110 7.56 -4.29 2.31
CA ILE A 110 8.24 -4.03 1.05
C ILE A 110 8.85 -5.36 0.60
N ILE A 111 8.49 -5.80 -0.61
CA ILE A 111 8.94 -7.07 -1.15
C ILE A 111 9.62 -6.86 -2.50
N SER A 112 10.64 -7.66 -2.76
CA SER A 112 11.28 -7.78 -4.07
C SER A 112 10.49 -8.72 -4.97
N SER A 113 10.76 -8.58 -6.26
CA SER A 113 10.42 -9.55 -7.29
C SER A 113 11.69 -9.88 -8.07
N ASP A 114 12.13 -11.13 -7.98
CA ASP A 114 13.25 -11.68 -8.76
C ASP A 114 12.73 -12.19 -10.10
N TRP A 115 13.37 -11.75 -11.18
CA TRP A 115 12.86 -11.84 -12.54
C TRP A 115 12.71 -13.27 -13.12
N GLN A 116 13.09 -14.34 -12.41
CA GLN A 116 13.10 -15.70 -12.96
C GLN A 116 12.02 -16.66 -12.44
N ASP A 117 11.42 -16.43 -11.25
CA ASP A 117 10.52 -17.42 -10.62
C ASP A 117 9.07 -16.94 -10.38
N LEU A 118 8.69 -15.74 -10.86
CA LEU A 118 7.31 -15.24 -10.73
C LEU A 118 6.39 -15.76 -11.84
N LYS A 119 6.29 -17.09 -11.97
CA LYS A 119 5.34 -17.74 -12.89
C LYS A 119 3.88 -17.70 -12.45
N SER A 120 3.55 -17.12 -11.29
CA SER A 120 2.15 -17.05 -10.85
C SER A 120 1.67 -15.71 -10.30
N VAL A 121 2.53 -14.75 -9.93
CA VAL A 121 2.05 -13.50 -9.34
C VAL A 121 2.89 -12.31 -9.80
N LEU A 122 2.51 -11.72 -10.92
CA LEU A 122 2.89 -10.36 -11.32
C LEU A 122 4.38 -10.09 -11.56
N ASP A 123 4.81 -10.30 -12.80
CA ASP A 123 6.01 -9.67 -13.34
C ASP A 123 5.88 -8.13 -13.31
N LEU A 124 6.90 -7.42 -12.81
CA LEU A 124 6.94 -5.95 -12.73
C LEU A 124 6.89 -5.28 -14.12
N VAL A 125 7.38 -5.95 -15.17
CA VAL A 125 7.24 -5.50 -16.56
C VAL A 125 5.79 -5.66 -17.03
N THR A 126 5.16 -6.78 -16.66
CA THR A 126 3.72 -7.01 -16.84
C THR A 126 2.86 -6.06 -15.98
N LEU A 127 3.31 -5.63 -14.81
CA LEU A 127 2.66 -4.59 -14.02
C LEU A 127 2.78 -3.24 -14.72
N LYS A 128 3.92 -2.85 -15.29
CA LYS A 128 3.97 -1.59 -16.05
C LYS A 128 2.92 -1.51 -17.17
N SER A 129 2.59 -2.64 -17.80
CA SER A 129 1.54 -2.73 -18.83
C SER A 129 0.14 -3.04 -18.29
N LYS A 130 0.02 -3.54 -17.06
CA LYS A 130 -1.25 -3.89 -16.39
C LYS A 130 -1.41 -3.24 -15.02
N THR A 131 -0.87 -2.04 -14.86
CA THR A 131 -1.08 -1.18 -13.70
C THR A 131 -1.91 -0.01 -14.14
N ILE A 132 -2.91 0.31 -13.33
CA ILE A 132 -3.73 1.48 -13.52
C ILE A 132 -3.18 2.54 -12.58
N VAL A 133 -2.63 3.60 -13.17
CA VAL A 133 -2.34 4.84 -12.45
C VAL A 133 -3.58 5.71 -12.55
N LEU A 134 -4.38 5.73 -11.48
CA LEU A 134 -5.56 6.57 -11.47
C LEU A 134 -5.16 8.04 -11.44
N SER A 135 -5.80 8.85 -12.29
CA SER A 135 -5.50 10.27 -12.51
C SER A 135 -5.59 11.10 -11.24
N ASN A 136 -6.46 10.72 -10.29
CA ASN A 136 -6.72 11.42 -9.04
C ASN A 136 -5.66 11.16 -7.94
N ARG A 137 -5.01 10.00 -7.92
CA ARG A 137 -4.03 9.65 -6.87
C ARG A 137 -2.59 9.53 -7.37
N LYS A 138 -2.40 9.25 -8.66
CA LYS A 138 -1.08 9.01 -9.29
C LYS A 138 -0.27 7.89 -8.62
N ILE A 139 -0.95 6.95 -7.97
CA ILE A 139 -0.36 5.75 -7.36
C ILE A 139 -0.54 4.59 -8.35
N PRO A 140 0.53 3.84 -8.66
CA PRO A 140 0.41 2.64 -9.47
C PRO A 140 -0.17 1.50 -8.63
N TYR A 141 -1.29 0.96 -9.10
CA TYR A 141 -1.91 -0.25 -8.57
C TYR A 141 -2.07 -1.28 -9.70
N PRO A 142 -2.07 -2.58 -9.39
CA PRO A 142 -2.41 -3.61 -10.38
C PRO A 142 -3.87 -3.45 -10.84
N GLU A 143 -4.15 -3.87 -12.08
CA GLU A 143 -5.52 -4.03 -12.58
C GLU A 143 -6.36 -4.93 -11.68
N GLN A 144 -7.67 -4.62 -11.56
CA GLN A 144 -8.59 -5.37 -10.71
C GLN A 144 -8.66 -6.87 -11.04
N GLY A 145 -8.58 -7.24 -12.32
CA GLY A 145 -8.59 -8.64 -12.75
C GLY A 145 -7.42 -9.44 -12.19
N ILE A 146 -6.26 -8.79 -12.05
CA ILE A 146 -5.05 -9.40 -11.47
C ILE A 146 -5.21 -9.60 -9.96
N LEU A 147 -5.74 -8.59 -9.26
CA LEU A 147 -5.99 -8.65 -7.82
C LEU A 147 -6.95 -9.80 -7.47
N GLN A 148 -7.97 -10.02 -8.28
CA GLN A 148 -8.94 -11.10 -8.08
C GLN A 148 -8.35 -12.48 -8.34
N GLN A 149 -7.53 -12.64 -9.39
CA GLN A 149 -6.86 -13.90 -9.71
C GLN A 149 -5.84 -14.31 -8.64
N ASN A 150 -5.26 -13.34 -7.94
CA ASN A 150 -4.21 -13.56 -6.94
C ASN A 150 -4.72 -13.42 -5.51
N ARG A 151 -5.83 -14.08 -5.17
CA ARG A 151 -6.28 -14.22 -3.76
C ARG A 151 -5.20 -14.79 -2.84
N PHE A 152 -4.20 -15.49 -3.37
CA PHE A 152 -3.05 -16.07 -2.67
C PHE A 152 -1.93 -15.09 -2.30
N LEU A 153 -2.07 -13.77 -2.53
CA LEU A 153 -1.25 -12.77 -1.82
C LEU A 153 -1.55 -12.72 -0.30
N GLN A 154 -2.38 -13.63 0.21
CA GLN A 154 -2.41 -14.02 1.62
C GLN A 154 -1.06 -14.65 2.01
N TYR A 155 -0.34 -13.94 2.89
CA TYR A 155 1.00 -14.26 3.36
C TYR A 155 1.15 -15.67 3.94
N PRO A 156 2.39 -16.22 3.97
CA PRO A 156 2.67 -17.44 4.70
C PRO A 156 2.23 -17.25 6.15
N ARG A 157 1.36 -18.14 6.63
CA ARG A 157 1.15 -18.30 8.07
C ARG A 157 2.54 -18.46 8.70
N PRO A 158 2.84 -17.83 9.85
CA PRO A 158 3.93 -18.29 10.69
C PRO A 158 3.73 -19.78 10.85
N SER A 159 4.73 -20.57 10.42
CA SER A 159 4.74 -22.00 10.63
C SER A 159 4.53 -22.24 12.13
N PHE A 160 3.33 -22.66 12.52
CA PHE A 160 3.16 -23.37 13.77
C PHE A 160 3.99 -24.64 13.60
N ARG A 161 5.14 -24.70 14.28
CA ARG A 161 5.83 -25.98 14.45
C ARG A 161 4.91 -26.87 15.29
N PRO A 162 4.78 -28.16 14.93
CA PRO A 162 3.96 -29.11 15.67
C PRO A 162 4.43 -29.26 17.12
#